data_AF-A0A7J6KV65-F1
#
_entry.id   AF-A0A7J6KV65-F1
#
_cell.length_a   1.000
_cell.length_b   1.000
_cell.length_c   1.000
_cell.angle_alpha   90.00
_cell.angle_beta   90.00
_cell.angle_gamma   90.00
#
_symmetry.space_group_name_H-M   'P 1'
#
loop_
_entity.id
_entity.type
_entity.pdbx_description
1 polymer ?
#
loop_
_entity_poly.entity_id
_entity_poly.type
_entity_poly.pdbx_seq_one_letter_code
_entity_poly.pdbx_strand_id
1 'polypeptide(L)'
;MYRNASTRKVIHRRLGYTVNDIRERLQLGGVLIMADPTPSASSRVRREDCVQSKEAVDPEVAAAVIRDYLLPLFEEGNRPVHDAKVRAGVKEGAVRSSGDSLLHSATSSIFSSRDAGGRRSAGTSMLEEMLLSTRLLDEITQARDAIMALQSRLETTEFEGSGVEERYLAVRQRLHDARRELKSAEYSLNTYRARSTELEMETQSLRAQMEEASEEMRRSASTNESLSAELYNAERKIERLSRELSEQKNLTDIARLESEVLTEQVRALHEAKQELGGMKKCQDRLRHAQEITEFKDQLEIETARVVEERDGLLGRVEDLTSARDGLESDKARLQKKTARAQIIDLFEEMNAIRKERDKIEKRMKDLQEDRDKLKQRLKKYYARRRLFELDQRTCKNCNKEYMESANFNWSCRTHQSEFGGELWWCCGKPGKDATGCKFAKHESKDEDEYDDLLDDDDDEENGDTKDEGGRKKKNKSLQSVKCYSCKEMGHAAESCPRDPNVRSLRKGFQVGKELRRLEILQTAAMAGGRRTRATIGPGDQTGPLASGEMANTINTHLRYDAVEVMAAAGDPAVDFSDVSSSLAEKSAEREAIVGLIDSPDGADNKIYCVLLSNQPVEASTSIA
;
A
#
# COMPACT_ATOMS: atom_id res chain seq x y z
N MET A 1 5.42 96.09 31.44
CA MET A 1 4.82 95.72 32.75
C MET A 1 3.74 94.68 32.49
N TYR A 2 3.73 93.54 33.21
CA TYR A 2 2.66 92.51 33.24
C TYR A 2 2.32 91.80 31.90
N ARG A 3 1.88 90.53 31.83
CA ARG A 3 2.09 89.31 32.65
C ARG A 3 1.61 88.08 31.82
N ASN A 4 1.73 86.87 32.39
CA ASN A 4 1.24 85.55 31.89
C ASN A 4 2.19 84.90 30.86
N ALA A 5 2.78 83.70 31.03
CA ALA A 5 2.31 82.40 31.57
C ALA A 5 1.12 81.82 30.79
N SER A 6 1.03 80.55 30.38
CA SER A 6 1.88 79.35 30.54
C SER A 6 1.67 78.46 29.28
N THR A 7 2.23 77.26 29.05
CA THR A 7 2.90 76.23 29.87
C THR A 7 3.89 75.44 28.99
N ARG A 8 4.81 74.67 29.58
CA ARG A 8 5.51 73.55 28.91
C ARG A 8 5.43 72.27 29.75
N LYS A 9 4.94 71.18 29.16
CA LYS A 9 5.15 69.77 29.55
C LYS A 9 5.57 69.08 28.24
N VAL A 10 6.79 68.56 28.08
CA VAL A 10 7.34 67.32 28.66
C VAL A 10 6.47 66.10 28.33
N ILE A 11 6.92 65.32 27.32
CA ILE A 11 6.94 63.85 27.27
C ILE A 11 7.71 63.44 25.99
N HIS A 12 8.74 62.58 26.16
CA HIS A 12 9.33 61.58 25.24
C HIS A 12 10.86 61.48 25.35
N ARG A 13 11.34 60.50 26.14
CA ARG A 13 12.65 59.82 25.98
C ARG A 13 12.53 58.39 26.53
N ARG A 14 13.17 57.44 25.82
CA ARG A 14 12.94 55.98 25.76
C ARG A 14 11.92 55.64 24.66
N LEU A 15 12.24 54.82 23.66
CA LEU A 15 13.33 53.85 23.53
C LEU A 15 14.29 54.22 22.39
N GLY A 16 15.58 53.93 22.56
CA GLY A 16 16.55 53.96 21.48
C GLY A 16 16.96 52.54 21.13
N TYR A 17 16.71 52.13 19.90
CA TYR A 17 17.36 51.00 19.24
C TYR A 17 17.95 51.53 17.94
N THR A 18 19.26 51.34 17.76
CA THR A 18 19.97 51.75 16.55
C THR A 18 19.95 50.64 15.52
N VAL A 19 19.98 51.01 14.23
CA VAL A 19 19.85 50.10 13.08
C VAL A 19 20.92 48.97 13.05
N ASN A 20 22.00 49.09 13.83
CA ASN A 20 23.05 48.08 13.90
C ASN A 20 22.64 46.80 14.66
N ASP A 21 21.68 46.84 15.60
CA ASP A 21 21.27 45.66 16.40
C ASP A 21 20.62 44.53 15.57
N ILE A 22 20.15 44.82 14.36
CA ILE A 22 19.49 43.84 13.48
C ILE A 22 20.51 43.03 12.67
N ARG A 23 21.72 43.56 12.44
CA ARG A 23 22.71 42.93 11.54
C ARG A 23 23.47 41.76 12.17
N GLU A 24 23.61 41.74 13.49
CA GLU A 24 24.44 40.77 14.21
C GLU A 24 23.70 39.46 14.57
N ARG A 25 22.37 39.42 14.42
CA ARG A 25 21.54 38.22 14.71
C ARG A 25 21.39 37.22 13.55
N LEU A 26 21.99 37.49 12.39
CA LEU A 26 21.86 36.64 11.18
C LEU A 26 23.08 35.73 10.90
N GLN A 27 24.06 35.64 11.79
CA GLN A 27 25.30 34.87 11.56
C GLN A 27 25.65 33.77 12.58
N LEU A 28 24.73 33.41 13.49
CA LEU A 28 24.92 32.25 14.37
C LEU A 28 24.02 31.10 13.93
N GLY A 29 24.65 30.05 13.39
CA GLY A 29 23.97 28.93 12.73
C GLY A 29 23.12 28.09 13.68
N GLY A 30 21.86 27.90 13.30
CA GLY A 30 20.98 26.90 13.90
C GLY A 30 21.10 25.57 13.17
N VAL A 31 21.61 24.53 13.84
CA VAL A 31 21.42 23.14 13.41
C VAL A 31 19.95 22.79 13.64
N LEU A 32 19.15 22.79 12.58
CA LEU A 32 17.73 22.48 12.66
C LEU A 32 17.53 20.96 12.61
N ILE A 33 17.21 20.36 13.76
CA ILE A 33 16.74 18.97 13.81
C ILE A 33 15.30 18.96 13.28
N MET A 34 15.11 18.44 12.07
CA MET A 34 13.78 18.28 11.47
C MET A 34 13.03 17.16 12.19
N ALA A 35 11.83 17.49 12.67
CA ALA A 35 10.86 16.51 13.18
C ALA A 35 9.85 16.18 12.08
N ASP A 36 9.55 14.89 11.90
CA ASP A 36 8.66 14.40 10.85
C ASP A 36 7.19 14.84 11.07
N PRO A 37 6.51 15.36 10.04
CA PRO A 37 5.06 15.50 10.05
C PRO A 37 4.37 14.22 9.54
N THR A 38 3.41 13.71 10.31
CA THR A 38 2.55 12.57 9.92
C THR A 38 1.65 12.90 8.72
N PRO A 39 1.44 11.99 7.76
CA PRO A 39 0.58 12.25 6.60
C PRO A 39 -0.92 12.15 6.95
N SER A 40 -1.70 13.14 6.51
CA SER A 40 -3.17 13.10 6.52
C SER A 40 -3.69 12.59 5.17
N ALA A 41 -4.58 11.59 5.19
CA ALA A 41 -5.05 10.93 3.97
C ALA A 41 -6.13 11.71 3.19
N SER A 42 -5.88 12.06 1.92
CA SER A 42 -6.89 12.14 0.84
C SER A 42 -6.33 12.47 -0.56
N SER A 43 -6.07 11.44 -1.36
CA SER A 43 -6.02 11.44 -2.85
C SER A 43 -6.09 9.96 -3.25
N ARG A 44 -7.05 9.43 -4.01
CA ARG A 44 -7.70 9.83 -5.27
C ARG A 44 -6.74 9.81 -6.47
N VAL A 45 -6.30 8.60 -6.79
CA VAL A 45 -5.55 8.24 -8.00
C VAL A 45 -6.23 8.79 -9.25
N ARG A 46 -5.54 9.66 -9.98
CA ARG A 46 -5.78 9.89 -11.41
C ARG A 46 -4.92 8.92 -12.21
N ARG A 47 -5.50 8.29 -13.23
CA ARG A 47 -4.72 7.67 -14.31
C ARG A 47 -4.47 8.77 -15.34
N GLU A 48 -3.21 9.13 -15.53
CA GLU A 48 -2.81 9.85 -16.74
C GLU A 48 -2.32 8.83 -17.77
N ASP A 49 -2.79 8.96 -19.00
CA ASP A 49 -2.48 8.04 -20.08
C ASP A 49 -1.02 8.21 -20.49
N CYS A 50 -0.18 7.26 -20.08
CA CYS A 50 1.20 7.15 -20.55
C CYS A 50 1.19 6.74 -22.03
N VAL A 51 1.12 7.74 -22.91
CA VAL A 51 1.42 7.60 -24.34
C VAL A 51 2.92 7.35 -24.47
N GLN A 52 3.34 6.11 -24.20
CA GLN A 52 4.68 5.65 -24.50
C GLN A 52 4.89 5.77 -26.00
N SER A 53 5.77 6.69 -26.40
CA SER A 53 6.35 6.70 -27.73
C SER A 53 6.89 5.31 -28.02
N LYS A 54 6.48 4.71 -29.14
CA LYS A 54 7.01 3.43 -29.62
C LYS A 54 8.46 3.62 -30.03
N GLU A 55 9.37 3.59 -29.07
CA GLU A 55 10.78 3.36 -29.33
C GLU A 55 10.88 2.04 -30.08
N ALA A 56 11.50 2.08 -31.26
CA ALA A 56 11.62 0.91 -32.11
C ALA A 56 12.50 -0.11 -31.39
N VAL A 57 11.91 -1.24 -30.99
CA VAL A 57 12.66 -2.34 -30.38
C VAL A 57 13.78 -2.75 -31.33
N ASP A 58 15.01 -2.71 -30.82
CA ASP A 58 16.20 -3.05 -31.59
C ASP A 58 16.03 -4.46 -32.21
N PRO A 59 16.15 -4.60 -33.54
CA PRO A 59 15.93 -5.88 -34.22
C PRO A 59 16.87 -6.98 -33.74
N GLU A 60 18.06 -6.67 -33.21
CA GLU A 60 18.95 -7.69 -32.63
C GLU A 60 18.41 -8.22 -31.30
N VAL A 61 17.84 -7.34 -30.46
CA VAL A 61 17.22 -7.72 -29.18
C VAL A 61 15.94 -8.52 -29.42
N ALA A 62 15.11 -8.10 -30.40
CA ALA A 62 13.95 -8.88 -30.82
C ALA A 62 14.35 -10.27 -31.35
N ALA A 63 15.42 -10.36 -32.15
CA ALA A 63 15.93 -11.64 -32.66
C ALA A 63 16.54 -12.53 -31.55
N ALA A 64 17.17 -11.94 -30.52
CA ALA A 64 17.64 -12.67 -29.35
C ALA A 64 16.46 -13.26 -28.55
N VAL A 65 15.43 -12.46 -28.26
CA VAL A 65 14.21 -12.96 -27.57
C VAL A 65 13.54 -14.08 -28.36
N ILE A 66 13.48 -13.97 -29.70
CA ILE A 66 12.92 -15.03 -30.55
C ILE A 66 13.77 -16.30 -30.50
N ARG A 67 15.11 -16.21 -30.57
CA ARG A 67 16.01 -17.38 -30.52
C ARG A 67 16.04 -18.06 -29.17
N ASP A 68 16.13 -17.28 -28.09
CA ASP A 68 16.47 -17.83 -26.77
C ASP A 68 15.22 -18.25 -25.97
N TYR A 69 14.05 -17.67 -26.27
CA TYR A 69 12.82 -17.90 -25.50
C TYR A 69 11.64 -18.42 -26.31
N LEU A 70 11.49 -18.04 -27.59
CA LEU A 70 10.33 -18.47 -28.39
C LEU A 70 10.62 -19.71 -29.24
N LEU A 71 11.78 -19.80 -29.90
CA LEU A 71 12.17 -20.95 -30.71
C LEU A 71 12.16 -22.29 -29.95
N PRO A 72 12.70 -22.39 -28.71
CA PRO A 72 12.65 -23.63 -27.93
C PRO A 72 11.21 -24.16 -27.71
N LEU A 73 10.24 -23.26 -27.52
CA LEU A 73 8.82 -23.61 -27.34
C LEU A 73 8.18 -24.22 -28.60
N PHE A 74 8.72 -23.93 -29.79
CA PHE A 74 8.27 -24.53 -31.05
C PHE A 74 9.07 -25.78 -31.43
N GLU A 75 10.33 -25.88 -31.02
CA GLU A 75 11.17 -27.07 -31.24
C GLU A 75 10.74 -28.28 -30.39
N GLU A 76 10.24 -28.05 -29.17
CA GLU A 76 9.67 -29.13 -28.33
C GLU A 76 8.37 -29.70 -28.91
N GLY A 77 7.60 -28.91 -29.68
CA GLY A 77 6.29 -29.30 -30.20
C GLY A 77 6.29 -30.23 -31.43
N ASN A 78 7.44 -30.40 -32.11
CA ASN A 78 7.49 -31.01 -33.45
C ASN A 78 8.04 -32.45 -33.50
N ARG A 79 8.10 -33.15 -32.36
CA ARG A 79 8.29 -34.61 -32.36
C ARG A 79 6.95 -35.30 -32.70
N PRO A 80 6.84 -36.04 -33.82
CA PRO A 80 5.58 -36.65 -34.20
C PRO A 80 5.16 -37.71 -33.17
N VAL A 81 3.95 -37.53 -32.62
CA VAL A 81 3.30 -38.48 -31.72
C VAL A 81 2.79 -39.67 -32.54
N HIS A 82 3.71 -40.56 -32.91
CA HIS A 82 3.39 -41.87 -33.47
C HIS A 82 3.78 -42.99 -32.49
N ASP A 83 2.76 -43.74 -32.06
CA ASP A 83 2.83 -45.11 -31.55
C ASP A 83 3.72 -45.39 -30.33
N ALA A 84 3.39 -44.75 -29.20
CA ALA A 84 3.80 -45.21 -27.86
C ALA A 84 2.92 -46.38 -27.34
N LYS A 85 2.86 -47.50 -28.07
CA LYS A 85 2.26 -48.75 -27.58
C LYS A 85 3.31 -49.87 -27.46
N VAL A 86 3.69 -50.16 -26.21
CA VAL A 86 4.45 -51.34 -25.77
C VAL A 86 5.83 -51.53 -26.43
N ARG A 87 6.86 -50.96 -25.80
CA ARG A 87 8.22 -51.55 -25.70
C ARG A 87 9.04 -50.83 -24.64
N ALA A 88 9.02 -51.35 -23.42
CA ALA A 88 10.04 -51.02 -22.43
C ALA A 88 11.35 -51.69 -22.85
N GLY A 89 12.34 -50.88 -23.25
CA GLY A 89 13.69 -51.34 -23.55
C GLY A 89 14.64 -50.87 -22.45
N VAL A 90 15.06 -51.79 -21.57
CA VAL A 90 16.25 -51.56 -20.75
C VAL A 90 17.46 -51.77 -21.67
N LYS A 91 18.16 -50.67 -21.98
CA LYS A 91 19.49 -50.69 -22.60
C LYS A 91 20.46 -49.99 -21.65
N GLU A 92 21.03 -50.75 -20.73
CA GLU A 92 22.35 -50.40 -20.19
C GLU A 92 23.42 -51.09 -21.03
N GLY A 93 24.47 -50.35 -21.36
CA GLY A 93 25.57 -50.82 -22.16
C GLY A 93 26.89 -50.78 -21.37
N ALA A 94 27.70 -51.80 -21.59
CA ALA A 94 29.12 -51.90 -21.26
C ALA A 94 29.52 -51.91 -19.76
N VAL A 95 29.87 -53.12 -19.27
CA VAL A 95 31.28 -53.49 -19.03
C VAL A 95 31.52 -54.92 -19.57
N ARG A 96 32.77 -55.22 -19.94
CA ARG A 96 33.24 -56.44 -20.62
C ARG A 96 33.53 -57.58 -19.63
N SER A 97 33.26 -58.84 -20.01
CA SER A 97 34.30 -59.90 -20.08
C SER A 97 33.76 -61.26 -20.56
N SER A 98 34.43 -61.81 -21.59
CA SER A 98 34.79 -63.22 -21.84
C SER A 98 33.88 -64.40 -21.41
N GLY A 99 33.64 -65.31 -22.37
CA GLY A 99 33.01 -66.63 -22.21
C GLY A 99 32.00 -66.85 -23.35
N ASP A 100 32.30 -67.63 -24.41
CA ASP A 100 32.26 -69.10 -24.45
C ASP A 100 30.98 -69.71 -23.82
N SER A 101 30.28 -70.67 -24.44
CA SER A 101 30.36 -71.26 -25.79
C SER A 101 29.19 -72.24 -25.93
N LEU A 102 28.65 -72.46 -27.14
CA LEU A 102 27.88 -73.68 -27.54
C LEU A 102 26.56 -73.93 -26.74
N LEU A 103 25.42 -74.41 -27.25
CA LEU A 103 25.00 -75.25 -28.38
C LEU A 103 23.62 -74.68 -28.87
N HIS A 104 23.09 -74.88 -30.09
CA HIS A 104 22.74 -76.16 -30.76
C HIS A 104 21.86 -77.08 -29.88
N SER A 105 20.90 -77.86 -30.37
CA SER A 105 20.17 -77.95 -31.64
C SER A 105 19.05 -78.99 -31.46
N ALA A 106 17.93 -78.88 -32.19
CA ALA A 106 16.86 -79.90 -32.26
C ALA A 106 16.16 -80.18 -30.89
N THR A 107 15.04 -80.90 -30.76
CA THR A 107 14.39 -81.86 -31.66
C THR A 107 12.88 -81.64 -31.79
N SER A 108 12.48 -81.31 -33.01
CA SER A 108 11.33 -81.90 -33.71
C SER A 108 11.47 -83.42 -33.87
N SER A 109 10.35 -84.12 -34.16
CA SER A 109 10.23 -85.60 -34.27
C SER A 109 10.28 -86.30 -32.89
N ILE A 110 9.52 -87.35 -32.58
CA ILE A 110 8.90 -88.40 -33.40
C ILE A 110 7.50 -88.74 -32.87
N PHE A 111 6.48 -88.83 -33.74
CA PHE A 111 5.18 -89.43 -33.40
C PHE A 111 4.59 -90.17 -34.62
N SER A 112 5.20 -91.31 -35.00
CA SER A 112 4.66 -92.28 -35.97
C SER A 112 5.49 -93.56 -36.03
N SER A 113 4.94 -94.67 -35.53
CA SER A 113 4.96 -96.06 -36.06
C SER A 113 4.44 -97.00 -34.96
N ARG A 114 3.27 -97.64 -35.06
CA ARG A 114 2.81 -98.74 -35.93
C ARG A 114 3.44 -100.12 -35.68
N ASP A 115 2.51 -101.04 -35.39
CA ASP A 115 2.41 -102.43 -35.85
C ASP A 115 3.13 -103.61 -35.18
N ALA A 116 2.39 -104.72 -35.26
CA ALA A 116 2.77 -106.13 -35.20
C ALA A 116 3.12 -106.76 -33.83
N GLY A 117 2.26 -107.68 -33.39
CA GLY A 117 2.52 -108.56 -32.25
C GLY A 117 3.45 -109.73 -32.59
N GLY A 118 4.14 -110.25 -31.56
CA GLY A 118 4.99 -111.43 -31.64
C GLY A 118 4.66 -112.41 -30.50
N ARG A 119 4.43 -113.68 -30.85
CA ARG A 119 4.06 -114.75 -29.90
C ARG A 119 5.29 -115.41 -29.27
N ARG A 120 5.16 -115.75 -27.97
CA ARG A 120 5.83 -116.87 -27.26
C ARG A 120 7.37 -116.88 -27.14
N SER A 121 7.87 -116.89 -25.90
CA SER A 121 8.80 -117.90 -25.35
C SER A 121 9.09 -117.48 -23.89
N ALA A 122 8.50 -118.11 -22.88
CA ALA A 122 9.09 -119.28 -22.19
C ALA A 122 10.53 -119.02 -21.69
N GLY A 123 10.65 -118.71 -20.39
CA GLY A 123 11.93 -118.79 -19.65
C GLY A 123 12.74 -117.50 -19.57
N THR A 124 12.15 -116.35 -19.22
CA THR A 124 12.93 -115.21 -18.70
C THR A 124 13.77 -115.69 -17.51
N SER A 125 15.08 -115.65 -17.66
CA SER A 125 16.00 -116.03 -16.58
C SER A 125 15.85 -115.03 -15.44
N MET A 126 15.89 -115.51 -14.20
CA MET A 126 15.92 -114.65 -12.99
C MET A 126 17.03 -113.57 -13.08
N LEU A 127 18.09 -113.84 -13.83
CA LEU A 127 19.18 -112.89 -14.10
C LEU A 127 18.73 -111.66 -14.91
N GLU A 128 17.80 -111.84 -15.86
CA GLU A 128 17.34 -110.79 -16.78
C GLU A 128 16.33 -109.86 -16.11
N GLU A 129 15.41 -110.42 -15.32
CA GLU A 129 14.55 -109.67 -14.39
C GLU A 129 15.37 -108.90 -13.33
N MET A 130 16.46 -109.50 -12.84
CA MET A 130 17.36 -108.83 -11.89
C MET A 130 18.14 -107.68 -12.54
N LEU A 131 18.63 -107.84 -13.77
CA LEU A 131 19.27 -106.75 -14.54
C LEU A 131 18.28 -105.63 -14.89
N LEU A 132 17.04 -105.98 -15.27
CA LEU A 132 15.96 -105.01 -15.46
C LEU A 132 15.64 -104.27 -14.15
N SER A 133 15.58 -104.97 -13.02
CA SER A 133 15.39 -104.36 -11.71
C SER A 133 16.55 -103.45 -11.29
N THR A 134 17.81 -103.82 -11.58
CA THR A 134 18.97 -102.94 -11.36
C THR A 134 18.87 -101.68 -12.22
N ARG A 135 18.57 -101.83 -13.51
CA ARG A 135 18.39 -100.70 -14.43
C ARG A 135 17.24 -99.78 -14.02
N LEU A 136 16.10 -100.33 -13.58
CA LEU A 136 14.98 -99.55 -13.07
C LEU A 136 15.33 -98.83 -11.76
N LEU A 137 16.15 -99.44 -10.89
CA LEU A 137 16.68 -98.77 -9.70
C LEU A 137 17.63 -97.62 -10.08
N ASP A 138 18.50 -97.80 -11.07
CA ASP A 138 19.39 -96.75 -11.60
C ASP A 138 18.60 -95.61 -12.28
N GLU A 139 17.53 -95.93 -13.02
CA GLU A 139 16.63 -94.94 -13.62
C GLU A 139 15.81 -94.21 -12.55
N ILE A 140 15.40 -94.88 -11.46
CA ILE A 140 14.72 -94.27 -10.30
C ILE A 140 15.68 -93.37 -9.50
N THR A 141 16.94 -93.75 -9.29
CA THR A 141 17.92 -92.91 -8.59
C THR A 141 18.29 -91.69 -9.43
N GLN A 142 18.54 -91.85 -10.73
CA GLN A 142 18.74 -90.72 -11.65
C GLN A 142 17.53 -89.77 -11.67
N ALA A 143 16.31 -90.30 -11.72
CA ALA A 143 15.10 -89.47 -11.65
C ALA A 143 14.98 -88.74 -10.30
N ARG A 144 15.32 -89.40 -9.18
CA ARG A 144 15.35 -88.77 -7.84
C ARG A 144 16.38 -87.65 -7.77
N ASP A 145 17.60 -87.88 -8.27
CA ASP A 145 18.66 -86.87 -8.26
C ASP A 145 18.32 -85.69 -9.17
N ALA A 146 17.68 -85.93 -10.32
CA ALA A 146 17.14 -84.88 -11.17
C ALA A 146 16.01 -84.08 -10.49
N ILE A 147 15.12 -84.74 -9.73
CA ILE A 147 14.09 -84.07 -8.93
C ILE A 147 14.74 -83.19 -7.84
N MET A 148 15.71 -83.72 -7.09
CA MET A 148 16.44 -82.96 -6.07
C MET A 148 17.18 -81.74 -6.66
N ALA A 149 17.81 -81.91 -7.83
CA ALA A 149 18.47 -80.81 -8.54
C ALA A 149 17.47 -79.75 -9.05
N LEU A 150 16.29 -80.17 -9.50
CA LEU A 150 15.21 -79.24 -9.89
C LEU A 150 14.59 -78.53 -8.68
N GLN A 151 14.45 -79.20 -7.54
CA GLN A 151 13.99 -78.60 -6.28
C GLN A 151 14.98 -77.56 -5.77
N SER A 152 16.27 -77.89 -5.69
CA SER A 152 17.31 -76.93 -5.30
C SER A 152 17.37 -75.73 -6.26
N ARG A 153 17.21 -75.95 -7.58
CA ARG A 153 17.09 -74.86 -8.55
C ARG A 153 15.85 -74.00 -8.31
N LEU A 154 14.69 -74.61 -8.06
CA LEU A 154 13.45 -73.89 -7.74
C LEU A 154 13.65 -73.00 -6.51
N GLU A 155 14.16 -73.55 -5.41
CA GLU A 155 14.49 -72.82 -4.18
C GLU A 155 15.43 -71.65 -4.44
N THR A 156 16.48 -71.82 -5.25
CA THR A 156 17.36 -70.69 -5.61
C THR A 156 16.64 -69.62 -6.42
N THR A 157 15.76 -69.99 -7.36
CA THR A 157 14.98 -69.00 -8.14
C THR A 157 13.89 -68.31 -7.33
N GLU A 158 13.30 -68.98 -6.34
CA GLU A 158 12.35 -68.37 -5.40
C GLU A 158 13.07 -67.40 -4.45
N PHE A 159 14.26 -67.78 -3.96
CA PHE A 159 15.12 -66.88 -3.18
C PHE A 159 15.54 -65.64 -3.97
N GLU A 160 16.05 -65.81 -5.20
CA GLU A 160 16.36 -64.69 -6.10
C GLU A 160 15.13 -63.84 -6.41
N GLY A 161 13.98 -64.46 -6.62
CA GLY A 161 12.69 -63.80 -6.83
C GLY A 161 12.28 -62.90 -5.66
N SER A 162 12.33 -63.42 -4.43
CA SER A 162 12.04 -62.63 -3.22
C SER A 162 13.01 -61.45 -3.04
N GLY A 163 14.30 -61.65 -3.33
CA GLY A 163 15.30 -60.57 -3.34
C GLY A 163 15.10 -59.54 -4.46
N VAL A 164 14.45 -59.89 -5.58
CA VAL A 164 14.01 -58.92 -6.60
C VAL A 164 12.76 -58.17 -6.14
N GLU A 165 11.79 -58.85 -5.52
CA GLU A 165 10.56 -58.24 -5.00
C GLU A 165 10.85 -57.22 -3.89
N GLU A 166 11.72 -57.55 -2.93
CA GLU A 166 12.17 -56.62 -1.88
C GLU A 166 12.81 -55.35 -2.49
N ARG A 167 13.69 -55.51 -3.47
CA ARG A 167 14.32 -54.39 -4.19
C ARG A 167 13.28 -53.56 -4.97
N TYR A 168 12.29 -54.20 -5.58
CA TYR A 168 11.19 -53.50 -6.26
C TYR A 168 10.34 -52.68 -5.28
N LEU A 169 9.98 -53.24 -4.11
CA LEU A 169 9.26 -52.53 -3.06
C LEU A 169 10.08 -51.33 -2.52
N ALA A 170 11.38 -51.51 -2.29
CA ALA A 170 12.27 -50.44 -1.87
C ALA A 170 12.37 -49.30 -2.90
N VAL A 171 12.46 -49.63 -4.20
CA VAL A 171 12.43 -48.62 -5.29
C VAL A 171 11.07 -47.92 -5.37
N ARG A 172 9.97 -48.66 -5.21
CA ARG A 172 8.61 -48.10 -5.20
C ARG A 172 8.40 -47.13 -4.02
N GLN A 173 8.95 -47.43 -2.85
CA GLN A 173 8.93 -46.54 -1.69
C GLN A 173 9.74 -45.28 -1.94
N ARG A 174 10.99 -45.40 -2.41
CA ARG A 174 11.83 -44.24 -2.80
C ARG A 174 11.15 -43.34 -3.83
N LEU A 175 10.46 -43.92 -4.82
CA LEU A 175 9.68 -43.16 -5.81
C LEU A 175 8.49 -42.43 -5.17
N HIS A 176 7.84 -43.02 -4.17
CA HIS A 176 6.76 -42.36 -3.44
C HIS A 176 7.28 -41.19 -2.60
N ASP A 177 8.41 -41.37 -1.90
CA ASP A 177 9.00 -40.33 -1.06
C ASP A 177 9.56 -39.18 -1.91
N ALA A 178 10.26 -39.46 -3.02
CA ALA A 178 10.67 -38.45 -3.99
C ALA A 178 9.49 -37.66 -4.59
N ARG A 179 8.33 -38.30 -4.80
CA ARG A 179 7.09 -37.60 -5.22
C ARG A 179 6.49 -36.73 -4.12
N ARG A 180 6.67 -37.08 -2.84
CA ARG A 180 6.26 -36.24 -1.70
C ARG A 180 7.19 -35.02 -1.58
N GLU A 181 8.49 -35.23 -1.71
CA GLU A 181 9.51 -34.18 -1.71
C GLU A 181 9.30 -33.19 -2.87
N LEU A 182 9.07 -33.69 -4.08
CA LEU A 182 8.77 -32.84 -5.25
C LEU A 182 7.57 -31.93 -5.00
N LYS A 183 6.45 -32.47 -4.50
CA LYS A 183 5.26 -31.66 -4.17
C LYS A 183 5.52 -30.63 -3.07
N SER A 184 6.36 -30.96 -2.09
CA SER A 184 6.77 -30.02 -1.04
C SER A 184 7.60 -28.87 -1.63
N ALA A 185 8.55 -29.19 -2.52
CA ALA A 185 9.37 -28.21 -3.22
C ALA A 185 8.56 -27.33 -4.18
N GLU A 186 7.60 -27.90 -4.92
CA GLU A 186 6.64 -27.16 -5.75
C GLU A 186 5.81 -26.17 -4.93
N TYR A 187 5.32 -26.58 -3.75
CA TYR A 187 4.62 -25.70 -2.82
C TYR A 187 5.51 -24.56 -2.34
N SER A 188 6.72 -24.85 -1.86
CA SER A 188 7.68 -23.82 -1.44
C SER A 188 8.05 -22.86 -2.58
N LEU A 189 8.27 -23.35 -3.80
CA LEU A 189 8.56 -22.53 -4.97
C LEU A 189 7.40 -21.57 -5.29
N ASN A 190 6.16 -22.04 -5.20
CA ASN A 190 4.99 -21.19 -5.40
C ASN A 190 4.84 -20.15 -4.28
N THR A 191 5.15 -20.48 -3.03
CA THR A 191 5.21 -19.50 -1.93
C THR A 191 6.29 -18.44 -2.18
N TYR A 192 7.49 -18.83 -2.64
CA TYR A 192 8.55 -17.87 -2.98
C TYR A 192 8.19 -16.99 -4.18
N ARG A 193 7.53 -17.53 -5.21
CA ARG A 193 7.02 -16.75 -6.35
C ARG A 193 5.98 -15.72 -5.92
N ALA A 194 5.00 -16.12 -5.11
CA ALA A 194 4.00 -15.19 -4.56
C ALA A 194 4.68 -14.04 -3.79
N ARG A 195 5.63 -14.38 -2.89
CA ARG A 195 6.39 -13.38 -2.13
C ARG A 195 7.27 -12.47 -3.02
N SER A 196 7.81 -12.98 -4.12
CA SER A 196 8.51 -12.15 -5.12
C SER A 196 7.56 -11.11 -5.71
N THR A 197 6.38 -11.54 -6.17
CA THR A 197 5.39 -10.62 -6.75
C THR A 197 4.87 -9.59 -5.74
N GLU A 198 4.75 -9.95 -4.46
CA GLU A 198 4.43 -8.99 -3.38
C GLU A 198 5.51 -7.92 -3.22
N LEU A 199 6.78 -8.32 -3.14
CA LEU A 199 7.92 -7.41 -3.02
C LEU A 199 8.13 -6.54 -4.27
N GLU A 200 7.82 -7.07 -5.45
CA GLU A 200 7.84 -6.32 -6.72
C GLU A 200 6.76 -5.23 -6.72
N MET A 201 5.53 -5.52 -6.27
CA MET A 201 4.47 -4.51 -6.09
C MET A 201 4.82 -3.47 -5.03
N GLU A 202 5.41 -3.88 -3.90
CA GLU A 202 5.88 -2.95 -2.86
C GLU A 202 6.98 -2.02 -3.40
N THR A 203 7.93 -2.56 -4.16
CA THR A 203 9.00 -1.79 -4.81
C THR A 203 8.44 -0.80 -5.84
N GLN A 204 7.42 -1.19 -6.62
CA GLN A 204 6.73 -0.29 -7.55
C GLN A 204 6.00 0.83 -6.82
N SER A 205 5.31 0.53 -5.71
CA SER A 205 4.62 1.54 -4.89
C SER A 205 5.60 2.54 -4.27
N LEU A 206 6.74 2.07 -3.74
CA LEU A 206 7.78 2.95 -3.20
C LEU A 206 8.42 3.83 -4.26
N ARG A 207 8.62 3.33 -5.50
CA ARG A 207 9.10 4.16 -6.62
C ARG A 207 8.11 5.27 -6.98
N ALA A 208 6.82 4.97 -7.04
CA ALA A 208 5.79 5.97 -7.31
C ALA A 208 5.74 7.06 -6.21
N GLN A 209 5.87 6.67 -4.94
CA GLN A 209 5.95 7.62 -3.81
C GLN A 209 7.20 8.51 -3.88
N MET A 210 8.34 7.96 -4.28
CA MET A 210 9.58 8.72 -4.49
C MET A 210 9.48 9.70 -5.67
N GLU A 211 8.76 9.33 -6.73
CA GLU A 211 8.49 10.19 -7.88
C GLU A 211 7.56 11.35 -7.48
N GLU A 212 6.43 11.06 -6.81
CA GLU A 212 5.49 12.07 -6.29
C GLU A 212 6.19 13.07 -5.34
N ALA A 213 7.02 12.58 -4.42
CA ALA A 213 7.82 13.44 -3.54
C ALA A 213 8.84 14.30 -4.30
N SER A 214 9.46 13.74 -5.35
CA SER A 214 10.42 14.48 -6.20
C SER A 214 9.72 15.57 -7.03
N GLU A 215 8.52 15.29 -7.53
CA GLU A 215 7.69 16.31 -8.18
C GLU A 215 7.28 17.42 -7.23
N GLU A 216 6.88 17.11 -6.01
CA GLU A 216 6.47 18.12 -5.04
C GLU A 216 7.63 19.01 -4.61
N MET A 217 8.83 18.43 -4.44
CA MET A 217 10.07 19.20 -4.26
C MET A 217 10.36 20.11 -5.45
N ARG A 218 10.10 19.67 -6.69
CA ARG A 218 10.24 20.50 -7.90
C ARG A 218 9.21 21.62 -7.98
N ARG A 219 7.95 21.38 -7.60
CA ARG A 219 6.89 22.40 -7.48
C ARG A 219 7.28 23.44 -6.43
N SER A 220 7.70 22.99 -5.24
CA SER A 220 8.15 23.85 -4.15
C SER A 220 9.34 24.73 -4.58
N ALA A 221 10.36 24.14 -5.22
CA ALA A 221 11.50 24.89 -5.76
C ALA A 221 11.08 25.98 -6.75
N SER A 222 10.18 25.68 -7.69
CA SER A 222 9.65 26.66 -8.65
C SER A 222 8.84 27.77 -7.97
N THR A 223 8.02 27.45 -6.95
CA THR A 223 7.30 28.48 -6.19
C THR A 223 8.25 29.37 -5.38
N ASN A 224 9.31 28.81 -4.80
CA ASN A 224 10.33 29.57 -4.06
C ASN A 224 11.14 30.48 -4.99
N GLU A 225 11.44 30.05 -6.22
CA GLU A 225 12.08 30.88 -7.24
C GLU A 225 11.18 32.06 -7.64
N SER A 226 9.88 31.82 -7.89
CA SER A 226 8.90 32.87 -8.19
C SER A 226 8.77 33.88 -7.05
N LEU A 227 8.62 33.40 -5.81
CA LEU A 227 8.53 34.27 -4.63
C LEU A 227 9.83 35.07 -4.39
N SER A 228 10.99 34.48 -4.66
CA SER A 228 12.28 35.18 -4.57
C SER A 228 12.40 36.29 -5.61
N ALA A 229 11.92 36.05 -6.83
CA ALA A 229 11.85 37.07 -7.88
C ALA A 229 10.85 38.20 -7.56
N GLU A 230 9.70 37.87 -6.98
CA GLU A 230 8.72 38.87 -6.50
C GLU A 230 9.29 39.72 -5.36
N LEU A 231 9.94 39.11 -4.37
CA LEU A 231 10.61 39.81 -3.27
C LEU A 231 11.69 40.76 -3.80
N TYR A 232 12.56 40.30 -4.72
CA TYR A 232 13.59 41.13 -5.34
C TYR A 232 13.01 42.35 -6.09
N ASN A 233 11.90 42.15 -6.80
CA ASN A 233 11.19 43.23 -7.48
C ASN A 233 10.53 44.22 -6.51
N ALA A 234 9.99 43.72 -5.39
CA ALA A 234 9.44 44.55 -4.32
C ALA A 234 10.53 45.39 -3.62
N GLU A 235 11.68 44.79 -3.31
CA GLU A 235 12.86 45.48 -2.74
C GLU A 235 13.34 46.60 -3.68
N ARG A 236 13.51 46.32 -4.97
CA ARG A 236 13.84 47.34 -5.99
C ARG A 236 12.80 48.47 -6.07
N LYS A 237 11.51 48.17 -5.90
CA LYS A 237 10.44 49.19 -5.86
C LYS A 237 10.53 50.05 -4.61
N ILE A 238 10.80 49.45 -3.44
CA ILE A 238 11.02 50.17 -2.18
C ILE A 238 12.24 51.08 -2.28
N GLU A 239 13.36 50.60 -2.83
CA GLU A 239 14.57 51.41 -3.02
C GLU A 239 14.32 52.62 -3.94
N ARG A 240 13.55 52.43 -5.03
CA ARG A 240 13.17 53.53 -5.92
C ARG A 240 12.29 54.56 -5.23
N LEU A 241 11.21 54.12 -4.57
CA LEU A 241 10.32 55.00 -3.80
C LEU A 241 11.06 55.72 -2.67
N SER A 242 12.06 55.09 -2.06
CA SER A 242 12.91 55.71 -1.05
C SER A 242 13.81 56.81 -1.61
N ARG A 243 14.29 56.68 -2.86
CA ARG A 243 15.03 57.73 -3.56
C ARG A 243 14.12 58.89 -3.94
N GLU A 244 12.99 58.61 -4.59
CA GLU A 244 11.97 59.60 -4.94
C GLU A 244 11.50 60.39 -3.69
N LEU A 245 11.27 59.71 -2.56
CA LEU A 245 10.91 60.35 -1.29
C LEU A 245 12.03 61.24 -0.72
N SER A 246 13.31 60.90 -0.96
CA SER A 246 14.44 61.74 -0.54
C SER A 246 14.61 62.97 -1.43
N GLU A 247 14.38 62.82 -2.74
CA GLU A 247 14.37 63.92 -3.71
C GLU A 247 13.23 64.90 -3.41
N GLN A 248 12.01 64.40 -3.19
CA GLN A 248 10.85 65.20 -2.78
C GLN A 248 11.09 65.95 -1.48
N LYS A 249 11.73 65.33 -0.47
CA LYS A 249 12.11 66.03 0.77
C LYS A 249 13.07 67.19 0.50
N ASN A 250 14.12 66.95 -0.28
CA ASN A 250 15.07 67.99 -0.66
C ASN A 250 14.38 69.15 -1.42
N LEU A 251 13.47 68.85 -2.35
CA LEU A 251 12.66 69.85 -3.04
C LEU A 251 11.77 70.64 -2.07
N THR A 252 11.09 69.99 -1.13
CA THR A 252 10.28 70.70 -0.12
C THR A 252 11.10 71.56 0.82
N ASP A 253 12.32 71.15 1.19
CA ASP A 253 13.23 71.96 2.01
C ASP A 253 13.76 73.17 1.22
N ILE A 254 14.06 73.02 -0.09
CA ILE A 254 14.44 74.14 -0.97
C ILE A 254 13.27 75.12 -1.11
N ALA A 255 12.07 74.65 -1.44
CA ALA A 255 10.89 75.50 -1.57
C ALA A 255 10.53 76.22 -0.25
N ARG A 256 10.79 75.59 0.90
CA ARG A 256 10.66 76.26 2.21
C ARG A 256 11.69 77.37 2.39
N LEU A 257 12.96 77.14 2.04
CA LEU A 257 14.01 78.15 2.09
C LEU A 257 13.74 79.31 1.10
N GLU A 258 13.22 79.02 -0.09
CA GLU A 258 12.78 80.05 -1.05
C GLU A 258 11.62 80.88 -0.48
N SER A 259 10.63 80.24 0.14
CA SER A 259 9.53 80.92 0.83
C SER A 259 10.01 81.78 2.00
N GLU A 260 10.96 81.29 2.80
CA GLU A 260 11.62 82.05 3.88
C GLU A 260 12.37 83.29 3.31
N VAL A 261 13.15 83.12 2.23
CA VAL A 261 13.86 84.22 1.55
C VAL A 261 12.90 85.24 0.94
N LEU A 262 11.84 84.80 0.24
CA LEU A 262 10.81 85.67 -0.31
C LEU A 262 10.07 86.43 0.80
N THR A 263 9.82 85.80 1.95
CA THR A 263 9.20 86.45 3.11
C THR A 263 10.09 87.55 3.68
N GLU A 264 11.40 87.33 3.78
CA GLU A 264 12.36 88.37 4.19
C GLU A 264 12.48 89.48 3.13
N GLN A 265 12.52 89.15 1.83
CA GLN A 265 12.55 90.14 0.75
C GLN A 265 11.27 91.01 0.74
N VAL A 266 10.09 90.40 0.91
CA VAL A 266 8.82 91.13 1.03
C VAL A 266 8.80 92.01 2.27
N ARG A 267 9.36 91.57 3.39
CA ARG A 267 9.49 92.38 4.61
C ARG A 267 10.41 93.59 4.39
N ALA A 268 11.61 93.38 3.86
CA ALA A 268 12.56 94.44 3.53
C ALA A 268 11.98 95.42 2.48
N LEU A 269 11.27 94.92 1.47
CA LEU A 269 10.54 95.76 0.51
C LEU A 269 9.37 96.50 1.16
N HIS A 270 8.69 95.94 2.17
CA HIS A 270 7.64 96.63 2.91
C HIS A 270 8.19 97.75 3.80
N GLU A 271 9.36 97.55 4.42
CA GLU A 271 10.10 98.55 5.16
C GLU A 271 10.57 99.68 4.21
N ALA A 272 11.28 99.35 3.13
CA ALA A 272 11.68 100.32 2.10
C ALA A 272 10.48 101.02 1.40
N LYS A 273 9.31 100.37 1.31
CA LYS A 273 8.05 100.95 0.80
C LYS A 273 7.33 101.82 1.83
N GLN A 274 7.54 101.61 3.12
CA GLN A 274 7.14 102.59 4.13
C GLN A 274 7.99 103.86 4.01
N GLU A 275 9.30 103.72 3.74
CA GLU A 275 10.21 104.85 3.48
C GLU A 275 9.90 105.59 2.17
N LEU A 276 9.72 104.87 1.04
CA LEU A 276 9.38 105.44 -0.28
C LEU A 276 7.90 105.83 -0.42
N GLY A 277 7.06 105.46 0.55
CA GLY A 277 5.60 105.57 0.50
C GLY A 277 5.05 106.99 0.47
N GLY A 278 5.90 108.02 0.62
CA GLY A 278 5.53 109.43 0.63
C GLY A 278 5.46 110.12 -0.75
N MET A 279 6.20 109.67 -1.77
CA MET A 279 6.41 110.52 -2.98
C MET A 279 6.01 109.94 -4.35
N LYS A 280 5.68 108.64 -4.51
CA LYS A 280 5.46 108.03 -5.85
C LYS A 280 4.12 107.33 -6.09
N LYS A 281 3.06 107.65 -5.33
CA LYS A 281 1.79 106.89 -5.36
C LYS A 281 0.75 107.30 -6.43
N CYS A 282 0.90 108.44 -7.10
CA CYS A 282 -0.14 108.95 -8.02
C CYS A 282 0.16 108.80 -9.53
N GLN A 283 1.41 108.53 -9.95
CA GLN A 283 1.80 108.66 -11.37
C GLN A 283 1.95 107.31 -12.10
N ASP A 284 2.46 106.26 -11.45
CA ASP A 284 2.75 104.97 -12.10
C ASP A 284 1.50 104.08 -12.29
N ARG A 285 0.36 104.42 -11.65
CA ARG A 285 -0.86 103.58 -11.64
C ARG A 285 -1.58 103.45 -12.98
N LEU A 286 -1.31 104.32 -13.95
CA LEU A 286 -2.05 104.35 -15.22
C LEU A 286 -1.38 103.54 -16.34
N ARG A 287 -0.04 103.45 -16.35
CA ARG A 287 0.72 102.80 -17.43
C ARG A 287 0.80 101.28 -17.25
N HIS A 288 0.98 100.81 -16.02
CA HIS A 288 1.07 99.37 -15.72
C HIS A 288 -0.25 98.62 -15.99
N ALA A 289 -1.39 99.33 -15.98
CA ALA A 289 -2.70 98.76 -16.26
C ALA A 289 -2.87 98.25 -17.71
N GLN A 290 -2.13 98.81 -18.68
CA GLN A 290 -2.22 98.42 -20.09
C GLN A 290 -1.37 97.17 -20.39
N GLU A 291 -0.16 97.10 -19.82
CA GLU A 291 0.70 95.90 -19.87
C GLU A 291 -0.01 94.71 -19.21
N ILE A 292 -0.74 94.93 -18.09
CA ILE A 292 -1.55 93.90 -17.41
C ILE A 292 -2.70 93.38 -18.28
N THR A 293 -3.34 94.21 -19.10
CA THR A 293 -4.42 93.73 -19.99
C THR A 293 -3.91 92.81 -21.10
N GLU A 294 -2.76 93.11 -21.70
CA GLU A 294 -2.19 92.25 -22.76
C GLU A 294 -1.76 90.88 -22.23
N PHE A 295 -1.14 90.82 -21.04
CA PHE A 295 -0.82 89.54 -20.39
C PHE A 295 -2.07 88.77 -19.95
N LYS A 296 -3.14 89.47 -19.54
CA LYS A 296 -4.42 88.83 -19.19
C LYS A 296 -5.03 88.14 -20.40
N ASP A 297 -5.09 88.81 -21.54
CA ASP A 297 -5.69 88.26 -22.77
C ASP A 297 -4.87 87.05 -23.29
N GLN A 298 -3.54 87.09 -23.19
CA GLN A 298 -2.68 85.96 -23.53
C GLN A 298 -2.89 84.75 -22.59
N LEU A 299 -3.08 84.98 -21.29
CA LEU A 299 -3.42 83.93 -20.32
C LEU A 299 -4.82 83.36 -20.56
N GLU A 300 -5.80 84.18 -20.95
CA GLU A 300 -7.14 83.69 -21.31
C GLU A 300 -7.10 82.75 -22.52
N ILE A 301 -6.25 83.02 -23.52
CA ILE A 301 -6.05 82.13 -24.68
C ILE A 301 -5.40 80.79 -24.27
N GLU A 302 -4.31 80.80 -23.50
CA GLU A 302 -3.65 79.55 -23.08
C GLU A 302 -4.52 78.74 -22.09
N THR A 303 -5.28 79.39 -21.19
CA THR A 303 -6.24 78.66 -20.34
C THR A 303 -7.37 78.02 -21.13
N ALA A 304 -7.88 78.66 -22.19
CA ALA A 304 -8.86 78.04 -23.09
C ALA A 304 -8.29 76.80 -23.79
N ARG A 305 -7.05 76.89 -24.29
CA ARG A 305 -6.35 75.76 -24.91
C ARG A 305 -6.13 74.59 -23.94
N VAL A 306 -5.67 74.86 -22.71
CA VAL A 306 -5.49 73.83 -21.68
C VAL A 306 -6.81 73.16 -21.32
N VAL A 307 -7.93 73.88 -21.36
CA VAL A 307 -9.27 73.31 -21.18
C VAL A 307 -9.64 72.36 -22.31
N GLU A 308 -9.39 72.71 -23.57
CA GLU A 308 -9.63 71.80 -24.72
C GLU A 308 -8.75 70.53 -24.64
N GLU A 309 -7.46 70.67 -24.30
CA GLU A 309 -6.54 69.54 -24.14
C GLU A 309 -6.96 68.62 -22.97
N ARG A 310 -7.42 69.19 -21.85
CA ARG A 310 -8.00 68.47 -20.71
C ARG A 310 -9.25 67.69 -21.12
N ASP A 311 -10.18 68.31 -21.82
CA ASP A 311 -11.45 67.70 -22.19
C ASP A 311 -11.24 66.57 -23.23
N GLY A 312 -10.29 66.74 -24.15
CA GLY A 312 -9.81 65.69 -25.05
C GLY A 312 -9.00 64.57 -24.37
N LEU A 313 -8.47 64.78 -23.16
CA LEU A 313 -7.91 63.72 -22.32
C LEU A 313 -9.01 62.96 -21.57
N LEU A 314 -10.01 63.67 -21.02
CA LEU A 314 -11.14 63.07 -20.31
C LEU A 314 -11.94 62.12 -21.21
N GLY A 315 -12.27 62.51 -22.45
CA GLY A 315 -12.95 61.62 -23.39
C GLY A 315 -12.17 60.32 -23.68
N ARG A 316 -10.83 60.39 -23.78
CA ARG A 316 -9.98 59.20 -23.93
C ARG A 316 -9.97 58.31 -22.69
N VAL A 317 -10.12 58.87 -21.49
CA VAL A 317 -10.27 58.10 -20.25
C VAL A 317 -11.61 57.38 -20.23
N GLU A 318 -12.70 58.01 -20.68
CA GLU A 318 -14.03 57.38 -20.81
C GLU A 318 -14.03 56.22 -21.81
N ASP A 319 -13.39 56.39 -22.99
CA ASP A 319 -13.21 55.34 -23.99
C ASP A 319 -12.44 54.13 -23.44
N LEU A 320 -11.29 54.38 -22.78
CA LEU A 320 -10.46 53.33 -22.18
C LEU A 320 -11.16 52.62 -21.02
N THR A 321 -11.96 53.33 -20.23
CA THR A 321 -12.78 52.77 -19.15
C THR A 321 -13.86 51.86 -19.72
N SER A 322 -14.55 52.30 -20.77
CA SER A 322 -15.56 51.51 -21.48
C SER A 322 -14.96 50.24 -22.10
N ALA A 323 -13.76 50.34 -22.68
CA ALA A 323 -13.04 49.19 -23.24
C ALA A 323 -12.59 48.19 -22.16
N ARG A 324 -12.10 48.66 -21.00
CA ARG A 324 -11.77 47.83 -19.83
C ARG A 324 -12.98 47.02 -19.38
N ASP A 325 -14.13 47.68 -19.21
CA ASP A 325 -15.34 47.05 -18.67
C ASP A 325 -15.93 46.02 -19.64
N GLY A 326 -15.83 46.28 -20.96
CA GLY A 326 -16.13 45.29 -21.99
C GLY A 326 -15.26 44.03 -21.89
N LEU A 327 -13.94 44.20 -21.75
CA LEU A 327 -12.98 43.10 -21.61
C LEU A 327 -13.19 42.31 -20.30
N GLU A 328 -13.54 42.98 -19.20
CA GLU A 328 -13.83 42.32 -17.92
C GLU A 328 -15.12 41.49 -17.96
N SER A 329 -16.16 42.00 -18.61
CA SER A 329 -17.39 41.26 -18.92
C SER A 329 -17.10 40.02 -19.78
N ASP A 330 -16.24 40.15 -20.78
CA ASP A 330 -15.86 39.04 -21.66
C ASP A 330 -15.00 37.97 -20.95
N LYS A 331 -14.09 38.39 -20.08
CA LYS A 331 -13.31 37.50 -19.20
C LYS A 331 -14.24 36.70 -18.29
N ALA A 332 -15.22 37.34 -17.65
CA ALA A 332 -16.22 36.65 -16.82
C ALA A 332 -17.09 35.68 -17.65
N ARG A 333 -17.47 36.06 -18.88
CA ARG A 333 -18.22 35.22 -19.82
C ARG A 333 -17.43 33.98 -20.25
N LEU A 334 -16.13 34.10 -20.48
CA LEU A 334 -15.24 32.97 -20.80
C LEU A 334 -15.04 32.04 -19.59
N GLN A 335 -14.73 32.59 -18.41
CA GLN A 335 -14.60 31.81 -17.16
C GLN A 335 -15.87 30.99 -16.84
N LYS A 336 -17.05 31.57 -17.08
CA LYS A 336 -18.33 30.86 -16.91
C LYS A 336 -18.54 29.73 -17.92
N LYS A 337 -17.99 29.85 -19.14
CA LYS A 337 -18.01 28.77 -20.15
C LYS A 337 -17.04 27.64 -19.79
N THR A 338 -15.81 27.95 -19.40
CA THR A 338 -14.80 26.95 -19.03
C THR A 338 -15.22 26.16 -17.78
N ALA A 339 -15.73 26.84 -16.74
CA ALA A 339 -16.26 26.16 -15.55
C ALA A 339 -17.44 25.23 -15.88
N ARG A 340 -18.33 25.62 -16.80
CA ARG A 340 -19.43 24.76 -17.27
C ARG A 340 -18.94 23.53 -18.03
N ALA A 341 -17.94 23.67 -18.89
CA ALA A 341 -17.35 22.52 -19.60
C ALA A 341 -16.73 21.53 -18.60
N GLN A 342 -15.89 22.00 -17.68
CA GLN A 342 -15.27 21.17 -16.64
C GLN A 342 -16.28 20.39 -15.80
N ILE A 343 -17.45 20.98 -15.47
CA ILE A 343 -18.52 20.29 -14.73
C ILE A 343 -19.15 19.16 -15.58
N ILE A 344 -19.30 19.36 -16.89
CA ILE A 344 -19.84 18.33 -17.81
C ILE A 344 -18.83 17.17 -17.94
N ASP A 345 -17.55 17.48 -18.19
CA ASP A 345 -16.49 16.48 -18.34
C ASP A 345 -16.38 15.59 -17.08
N LEU A 346 -16.38 16.20 -15.89
CA LEU A 346 -16.38 15.49 -14.60
C LEU A 346 -17.65 14.63 -14.38
N PHE A 347 -18.79 15.04 -14.93
CA PHE A 347 -20.04 14.28 -14.85
C PHE A 347 -20.02 13.05 -15.78
N GLU A 348 -19.44 13.19 -16.98
CA GLU A 348 -19.23 12.07 -17.90
C GLU A 348 -18.21 11.06 -17.33
N GLU A 349 -17.09 11.53 -16.77
CA GLU A 349 -16.09 10.70 -16.09
C GLU A 349 -16.71 9.93 -14.92
N MET A 350 -17.48 10.61 -14.05
CA MET A 350 -18.19 9.96 -12.94
C MET A 350 -19.14 8.86 -13.42
N ASN A 351 -19.85 9.09 -14.53
CA ASN A 351 -20.77 8.10 -15.09
C ASN A 351 -20.03 6.92 -15.77
N ALA A 352 -18.85 7.15 -16.34
CA ALA A 352 -17.98 6.08 -16.84
C ALA A 352 -17.46 5.21 -15.67
N ILE A 353 -16.97 5.83 -14.59
CA ILE A 353 -16.50 5.13 -13.38
C ILE A 353 -17.62 4.29 -12.75
N ARG A 354 -18.86 4.81 -12.68
CA ARG A 354 -20.03 4.04 -12.21
C ARG A 354 -20.26 2.78 -13.06
N LYS A 355 -20.24 2.91 -14.40
CA LYS A 355 -20.39 1.76 -15.31
C LYS A 355 -19.28 0.71 -15.15
N GLU A 356 -18.04 1.12 -14.90
CA GLU A 356 -16.93 0.18 -14.64
C GLU A 356 -17.06 -0.50 -13.27
N ARG A 357 -17.46 0.22 -12.22
CA ARG A 357 -17.79 -0.38 -10.92
C ARG A 357 -18.86 -1.46 -11.07
N ASP A 358 -19.95 -1.17 -11.76
CA ASP A 358 -21.06 -2.11 -11.93
C ASP A 358 -20.63 -3.38 -12.73
N LYS A 359 -19.70 -3.23 -13.68
CA LYS A 359 -19.06 -4.37 -14.38
C LYS A 359 -18.18 -5.21 -13.43
N ILE A 360 -17.43 -4.58 -12.53
CA ILE A 360 -16.58 -5.27 -11.54
C ILE A 360 -17.43 -6.00 -10.51
N GLU A 361 -18.49 -5.37 -9.98
CA GLU A 361 -19.45 -6.00 -9.06
C GLU A 361 -20.10 -7.24 -9.69
N LYS A 362 -20.47 -7.17 -10.98
CA LYS A 362 -20.96 -8.34 -11.72
C LYS A 362 -19.91 -9.46 -11.79
N ARG A 363 -18.67 -9.17 -12.18
CA ARG A 363 -17.58 -10.16 -12.24
C ARG A 363 -17.30 -10.81 -10.88
N MET A 364 -17.34 -10.02 -9.80
CA MET A 364 -17.18 -10.52 -8.43
C MET A 364 -18.29 -11.50 -8.06
N LYS A 365 -19.54 -11.22 -8.45
CA LYS A 365 -20.66 -12.14 -8.25
C LYS A 365 -20.49 -13.44 -9.05
N ASP A 366 -20.11 -13.35 -10.33
CA ASP A 366 -19.90 -14.51 -11.19
C ASP A 366 -18.80 -15.44 -10.60
N LEU A 367 -17.69 -14.86 -10.10
CA LEU A 367 -16.62 -15.59 -9.41
C LEU A 367 -17.06 -16.22 -8.08
N GLN A 368 -17.92 -15.55 -7.31
CA GLN A 368 -18.49 -16.10 -6.07
C GLN A 368 -19.35 -17.34 -6.38
N GLU A 369 -20.20 -17.27 -7.41
CA GLU A 369 -21.02 -18.41 -7.85
C GLU A 369 -20.16 -19.59 -8.34
N ASP A 370 -19.05 -19.33 -9.05
CA ASP A 370 -18.15 -20.39 -9.51
C ASP A 370 -17.32 -21.01 -8.38
N ARG A 371 -16.89 -20.22 -7.38
CA ARG A 371 -16.31 -20.73 -6.13
C ARG A 371 -17.28 -21.68 -5.44
N ASP A 372 -18.55 -21.33 -5.36
CA ASP A 372 -19.55 -22.14 -4.65
C ASP A 372 -19.93 -23.40 -5.44
N LYS A 373 -19.99 -23.33 -6.77
CA LYS A 373 -20.06 -24.52 -7.65
C LYS A 373 -18.86 -25.44 -7.46
N LEU A 374 -17.64 -24.90 -7.30
CA LEU A 374 -16.44 -25.68 -7.01
C LEU A 374 -16.49 -26.33 -5.61
N LYS A 375 -16.86 -25.57 -4.56
CA LYS A 375 -17.09 -26.13 -3.21
C LYS A 375 -18.11 -27.29 -3.24
N GLN A 376 -19.23 -27.12 -3.95
CA GLN A 376 -20.22 -28.20 -4.12
C GLN A 376 -19.68 -29.42 -4.88
N ARG A 377 -18.91 -29.21 -5.95
CA ARG A 377 -18.23 -30.31 -6.68
C ARG A 377 -17.25 -31.05 -5.77
N LEU A 378 -16.54 -30.33 -4.91
CA LEU A 378 -15.59 -30.90 -3.95
C LEU A 378 -16.29 -31.67 -2.82
N LYS A 379 -17.36 -31.13 -2.20
CA LYS A 379 -18.19 -31.86 -1.20
C LYS A 379 -18.81 -33.13 -1.82
N LYS A 380 -19.24 -33.09 -3.09
CA LYS A 380 -19.68 -34.28 -3.86
C LYS A 380 -18.56 -35.28 -4.14
N TYR A 381 -17.33 -34.82 -4.36
CA TYR A 381 -16.17 -35.71 -4.53
C TYR A 381 -15.79 -36.38 -3.21
N TYR A 382 -15.67 -35.63 -2.12
CA TYR A 382 -15.42 -36.17 -0.78
C TYR A 382 -16.51 -37.15 -0.34
N ALA A 383 -17.80 -36.84 -0.56
CA ALA A 383 -18.89 -37.76 -0.25
C ALA A 383 -18.78 -39.10 -1.00
N ARG A 384 -18.49 -39.07 -2.32
CA ARG A 384 -18.27 -40.30 -3.11
C ARG A 384 -17.03 -41.06 -2.68
N ARG A 385 -15.94 -40.36 -2.34
CA ARG A 385 -14.71 -40.97 -1.86
C ARG A 385 -14.91 -41.63 -0.49
N ARG A 386 -15.59 -40.95 0.44
CA ARG A 386 -15.97 -41.47 1.76
C ARG A 386 -16.89 -42.69 1.66
N LEU A 387 -17.85 -42.70 0.71
CA LEU A 387 -18.67 -43.88 0.41
C LEU A 387 -17.83 -45.09 -0.06
N PHE A 388 -16.76 -44.86 -0.82
CA PHE A 388 -15.85 -45.92 -1.25
C PHE A 388 -14.94 -46.40 -0.11
N GLU A 389 -14.42 -45.47 0.70
CA GLU A 389 -13.58 -45.77 1.87
C GLU A 389 -14.36 -46.46 3.00
N LEU A 390 -15.68 -46.22 3.15
CA LEU A 390 -16.53 -46.98 4.09
C LEU A 390 -16.81 -48.43 3.64
N ASP A 391 -16.92 -48.70 2.33
CA ASP A 391 -17.17 -50.05 1.82
C ASP A 391 -15.89 -50.92 1.91
N GLN A 392 -14.69 -50.34 1.84
CA GLN A 392 -13.42 -51.06 2.00
C GLN A 392 -12.94 -51.05 3.46
N ARG A 393 -13.34 -52.05 4.25
CA ARG A 393 -12.95 -52.17 5.68
C ARG A 393 -11.85 -53.21 5.91
N THR A 394 -11.11 -53.08 7.01
CA THR A 394 -10.16 -54.11 7.46
C THR A 394 -10.76 -54.96 8.59
N CYS A 395 -10.56 -56.28 8.53
CA CYS A 395 -11.18 -57.18 9.50
C CYS A 395 -10.35 -57.35 10.78
N LYS A 396 -10.95 -57.10 11.96
CA LYS A 396 -10.34 -57.35 13.30
C LYS A 396 -9.70 -58.73 13.41
N ASN A 397 -10.38 -59.74 12.87
CA ASN A 397 -10.08 -61.15 13.13
C ASN A 397 -9.04 -61.75 12.18
N CYS A 398 -8.89 -61.23 10.95
CA CYS A 398 -7.95 -61.79 9.97
C CYS A 398 -7.08 -60.76 9.23
N ASN A 399 -7.18 -59.46 9.57
CA ASN A 399 -6.45 -58.34 8.97
C ASN A 399 -6.49 -58.25 7.44
N LYS A 400 -7.47 -58.89 6.78
CA LYS A 400 -7.70 -58.75 5.34
C LYS A 400 -8.66 -57.59 5.10
N GLU A 401 -8.36 -56.81 4.08
CA GLU A 401 -9.31 -55.88 3.49
C GLU A 401 -10.47 -56.67 2.88
N TYR A 402 -11.70 -56.20 3.12
CA TYR A 402 -12.91 -56.78 2.58
C TYR A 402 -13.86 -55.65 2.16
N MET A 403 -14.60 -55.87 1.07
CA MET A 403 -15.71 -55.01 0.72
C MET A 403 -16.90 -55.39 1.61
N GLU A 404 -17.56 -54.43 2.25
CA GLU A 404 -18.73 -54.68 3.09
C GLU A 404 -19.88 -55.29 2.29
N SER A 405 -20.02 -54.85 1.03
CA SER A 405 -20.87 -55.48 0.01
C SER A 405 -20.54 -56.96 -0.32
N ALA A 406 -19.35 -57.46 0.03
CA ALA A 406 -18.93 -58.86 -0.13
C ALA A 406 -18.78 -59.62 1.21
N ASN A 407 -19.22 -59.02 2.32
CA ASN A 407 -18.98 -59.53 3.68
C ASN A 407 -20.03 -60.59 4.11
N PHE A 408 -19.91 -61.81 3.59
CA PHE A 408 -20.77 -62.94 3.94
C PHE A 408 -20.33 -63.64 5.24
N ASN A 409 -21.22 -64.39 5.90
CA ASN A 409 -20.97 -65.13 7.16
C ASN A 409 -19.84 -66.19 7.12
N TRP A 410 -19.23 -66.41 5.96
CA TRP A 410 -18.16 -67.39 5.71
C TRP A 410 -16.92 -66.78 5.02
N SER A 411 -16.87 -65.46 4.92
CA SER A 411 -15.79 -64.70 4.27
C SER A 411 -14.54 -64.62 5.15
N CYS A 412 -14.69 -64.36 6.45
CA CYS A 412 -13.61 -64.40 7.41
C CYS A 412 -13.26 -65.85 7.77
N ARG A 413 -11.98 -66.20 7.63
CA ARG A 413 -11.44 -67.51 8.01
C ARG A 413 -10.30 -67.34 8.99
N THR A 414 -10.51 -67.76 10.23
CA THR A 414 -9.50 -67.71 11.30
C THR A 414 -9.28 -69.07 11.94
N HIS A 415 -8.15 -69.22 12.61
CA HIS A 415 -7.90 -70.33 13.53
C HIS A 415 -8.24 -69.87 14.94
N GLN A 416 -8.78 -70.78 15.77
CA GLN A 416 -9.17 -70.46 17.14
C GLN A 416 -8.02 -70.68 18.14
N SER A 417 -7.07 -71.57 17.81
CA SER A 417 -5.87 -71.82 18.61
C SER A 417 -4.69 -71.04 18.05
N GLU A 418 -3.62 -70.92 18.83
CA GLU A 418 -2.31 -70.52 18.32
C GLU A 418 -1.70 -71.59 17.39
N PHE A 419 -0.68 -71.20 16.62
CA PHE A 419 0.05 -72.09 15.72
C PHE A 419 1.16 -72.84 16.47
N GLY A 420 1.10 -74.17 16.49
CA GLY A 420 2.01 -75.02 17.27
C GLY A 420 3.41 -75.22 16.67
N GLY A 421 3.86 -74.35 15.78
CA GLY A 421 5.15 -74.46 15.07
C GLY A 421 5.09 -75.28 13.78
N GLU A 422 4.37 -76.40 13.77
CA GLU A 422 4.19 -77.24 12.57
C GLU A 422 2.74 -77.20 12.04
N LEU A 423 1.76 -77.26 12.94
CA LEU A 423 0.34 -77.37 12.63
C LEU A 423 -0.55 -76.59 13.61
N TRP A 424 -1.75 -76.22 13.15
CA TRP A 424 -2.73 -75.48 13.96
C TRP A 424 -3.54 -76.43 14.86
N TRP A 425 -3.46 -76.27 16.18
CA TRP A 425 -4.12 -77.16 17.15
C TRP A 425 -5.63 -77.29 16.96
N CYS A 426 -6.32 -76.26 16.46
CA CYS A 426 -7.77 -76.28 16.26
C CYS A 426 -8.25 -77.05 15.02
N CYS A 427 -7.37 -77.41 14.07
CA CYS A 427 -7.80 -78.13 12.85
C CYS A 427 -6.77 -79.06 12.21
N GLY A 428 -5.55 -79.17 12.76
CA GLY A 428 -4.50 -80.05 12.23
C GLY A 428 -3.91 -79.65 10.88
N LYS A 429 -4.30 -78.51 10.30
CA LYS A 429 -3.71 -78.04 9.03
C LYS A 429 -2.23 -77.65 9.25
N PRO A 430 -1.30 -78.15 8.42
CA PRO A 430 0.10 -77.76 8.49
C PRO A 430 0.33 -76.37 7.88
N GLY A 431 1.33 -75.66 8.40
CA GLY A 431 1.77 -74.36 7.88
C GLY A 431 1.07 -73.15 8.49
N LYS A 432 1.86 -72.10 8.75
CA LYS A 432 1.41 -70.87 9.42
C LYS A 432 0.35 -70.11 8.61
N ASP A 433 0.42 -70.17 7.28
CA ASP A 433 -0.51 -69.47 6.37
C ASP A 433 -1.72 -70.31 5.94
N ALA A 434 -1.91 -71.49 6.55
CA ALA A 434 -3.06 -72.34 6.27
C ALA A 434 -4.39 -71.59 6.50
N THR A 435 -5.35 -71.76 5.59
CA THR A 435 -6.65 -71.10 5.72
C THR A 435 -7.36 -71.49 7.02
N GLY A 436 -7.88 -70.49 7.75
CA GLY A 436 -8.62 -70.66 9.00
C GLY A 436 -9.74 -71.69 8.93
N CYS A 437 -9.96 -72.41 10.03
CA CYS A 437 -11.01 -73.41 10.17
C CYS A 437 -12.34 -72.88 10.72
N LYS A 438 -12.32 -71.73 11.41
CA LYS A 438 -13.52 -71.03 11.88
C LYS A 438 -13.98 -70.07 10.80
N PHE A 439 -15.25 -70.17 10.44
CA PHE A 439 -15.92 -69.28 9.48
C PHE A 439 -16.72 -68.23 10.25
N ALA A 440 -16.57 -66.96 9.87
CA ALA A 440 -17.34 -65.85 10.42
C ALA A 440 -17.59 -64.78 9.35
N LYS A 441 -18.50 -63.84 9.66
CA LYS A 441 -18.51 -62.54 8.98
C LYS A 441 -17.25 -61.77 9.36
N HIS A 442 -16.71 -60.95 8.47
CA HIS A 442 -15.66 -60.00 8.87
C HIS A 442 -16.26 -58.93 9.79
N GLU A 443 -15.68 -58.78 10.99
CA GLU A 443 -15.98 -57.69 11.92
C GLU A 443 -15.00 -56.54 11.65
N SER A 444 -15.51 -55.32 11.54
CA SER A 444 -14.69 -54.17 11.13
C SER A 444 -13.85 -53.63 12.28
N LYS A 445 -12.63 -53.19 11.98
CA LYS A 445 -11.70 -52.70 13.01
C LYS A 445 -12.14 -51.40 13.67
N ASP A 446 -12.85 -50.57 12.91
CA ASP A 446 -12.99 -49.15 13.17
C ASP A 446 -14.44 -48.75 13.58
N GLU A 447 -15.33 -49.73 13.78
CA GLU A 447 -16.75 -49.51 14.08
C GLU A 447 -17.03 -48.87 15.44
N ASP A 448 -16.10 -49.01 16.39
CA ASP A 448 -16.28 -48.52 17.76
C ASP A 448 -15.71 -47.09 17.98
N GLU A 449 -15.06 -46.49 16.98
CA GLU A 449 -14.29 -45.23 17.11
C GLU A 449 -14.78 -44.10 16.18
N TYR A 450 -15.69 -44.38 15.24
CA TYR A 450 -16.12 -43.40 14.22
C TYR A 450 -17.40 -42.61 14.55
N ASP A 451 -18.20 -43.04 15.54
CA ASP A 451 -19.50 -42.41 15.85
C ASP A 451 -19.34 -41.07 16.61
N ASP A 452 -18.25 -40.88 17.36
CA ASP A 452 -17.96 -39.68 18.16
C ASP A 452 -17.33 -38.51 17.34
N LEU A 453 -16.97 -38.71 16.07
CA LEU A 453 -16.24 -37.73 15.24
C LEU A 453 -17.10 -37.06 14.15
N LEU A 454 -18.43 -37.18 14.22
CA LEU A 454 -19.33 -36.84 13.12
C LEU A 454 -20.16 -35.56 13.29
N ASP A 455 -20.24 -34.99 14.49
CA ASP A 455 -21.16 -33.88 14.82
C ASP A 455 -20.50 -32.48 14.99
N ASP A 456 -19.17 -32.37 15.13
CA ASP A 456 -18.52 -31.10 15.53
C ASP A 456 -18.09 -30.15 14.39
N ASP A 457 -17.96 -30.62 13.13
CA ASP A 457 -17.23 -29.87 12.07
C ASP A 457 -18.09 -29.15 10.99
N ASP A 458 -19.40 -29.40 10.87
CA ASP A 458 -20.24 -28.81 9.78
C ASP A 458 -21.03 -27.54 10.20
N ASP A 459 -21.00 -27.11 11.49
CA ASP A 459 -21.89 -26.06 12.04
C ASP A 459 -21.22 -24.70 12.40
N GLU A 460 -19.90 -24.59 12.60
CA GLU A 460 -19.28 -23.30 13.03
C GLU A 460 -18.99 -22.29 11.88
N GLU A 461 -18.84 -22.70 10.61
CA GLU A 461 -18.33 -21.81 9.53
C GLU A 461 -19.38 -21.15 8.61
N ASN A 462 -20.69 -21.29 8.89
CA ASN A 462 -21.77 -20.57 8.15
C ASN A 462 -22.45 -19.46 8.96
N GLY A 463 -21.98 -19.14 10.17
CA GLY A 463 -22.59 -18.17 11.08
C GLY A 463 -22.42 -16.68 10.75
N ASP A 464 -22.08 -16.30 9.51
CA ASP A 464 -21.82 -14.90 9.11
C ASP A 464 -22.92 -14.29 8.22
N THR A 465 -24.10 -14.92 8.15
CA THR A 465 -25.33 -14.26 7.70
C THR A 465 -26.02 -13.53 8.85
N LYS A 466 -25.57 -12.30 9.10
CA LYS A 466 -26.33 -11.17 9.69
C LYS A 466 -27.55 -11.53 10.56
N ASP A 467 -27.35 -11.63 11.88
CA ASP A 467 -28.43 -11.29 12.83
C ASP A 467 -27.87 -10.76 14.16
N GLU A 468 -28.42 -9.64 14.66
CA GLU A 468 -27.77 -8.80 15.68
C GLU A 468 -27.90 -9.29 17.15
N GLY A 469 -28.28 -10.57 17.38
CA GLY A 469 -28.70 -11.06 18.70
C GLY A 469 -27.65 -11.76 19.60
N GLY A 470 -26.48 -12.13 19.08
CA GLY A 470 -25.70 -13.28 19.60
C GLY A 470 -24.67 -13.10 20.74
N ARG A 471 -24.61 -11.97 21.46
CA ARG A 471 -23.41 -11.61 22.27
C ARG A 471 -23.17 -12.30 23.64
N LYS A 472 -23.87 -13.40 24.00
CA LYS A 472 -23.87 -13.91 25.41
C LYS A 472 -23.01 -15.13 25.77
N LYS A 473 -22.47 -15.93 24.83
CA LYS A 473 -21.77 -17.20 25.19
C LYS A 473 -20.24 -17.12 25.39
N LYS A 474 -19.50 -16.21 24.74
CA LYS A 474 -18.01 -16.17 24.83
C LYS A 474 -17.42 -15.58 26.12
N ASN A 475 -18.23 -15.12 27.08
CA ASN A 475 -17.75 -14.41 28.28
C ASN A 475 -17.42 -15.28 29.50
N LYS A 476 -17.66 -16.61 29.46
CA LYS A 476 -17.42 -17.50 30.61
C LYS A 476 -15.98 -18.00 30.76
N SER A 477 -15.18 -18.06 29.69
CA SER A 477 -13.79 -18.56 29.76
C SER A 477 -12.77 -17.53 30.26
N LEU A 478 -13.06 -16.22 30.13
CA LEU A 478 -12.14 -15.16 30.60
C LEU A 478 -12.18 -14.95 32.12
N GLN A 479 -13.16 -15.50 32.83
CA GLN A 479 -13.32 -15.30 34.28
C GLN A 479 -12.40 -16.19 35.14
N SER A 480 -11.86 -17.30 34.59
CA SER A 480 -10.93 -18.18 35.30
C SER A 480 -9.45 -17.86 35.05
N VAL A 481 -9.15 -17.02 34.05
CA VAL A 481 -7.77 -16.64 33.71
C VAL A 481 -7.27 -15.55 34.67
N LYS A 482 -6.23 -15.87 35.43
CA LYS A 482 -5.43 -14.90 36.20
C LYS A 482 -4.41 -14.24 35.27
N CYS A 483 -4.38 -12.92 35.27
CA CYS A 483 -3.39 -12.14 34.53
C CYS A 483 -1.99 -12.36 35.12
N TYR A 484 -0.99 -12.70 34.30
CA TYR A 484 0.38 -12.90 34.77
C TYR A 484 1.03 -11.60 35.30
N SER A 485 0.73 -10.45 34.68
CA SER A 485 1.36 -9.16 35.01
C SER A 485 0.88 -8.58 36.36
N CYS A 486 -0.41 -8.71 36.71
CA CYS A 486 -0.97 -8.15 37.96
C CYS A 486 -1.60 -9.16 38.93
N LYS A 487 -1.75 -10.43 38.54
CA LYS A 487 -2.38 -11.53 39.31
C LYS A 487 -3.89 -11.37 39.60
N GLU A 488 -4.54 -10.33 39.08
CA GLU A 488 -5.99 -10.15 39.13
C GLU A 488 -6.70 -11.07 38.10
N MET A 489 -7.96 -11.45 38.37
CA MET A 489 -8.76 -12.28 37.46
C MET A 489 -9.61 -11.43 36.50
N GLY A 490 -9.97 -11.97 35.34
CA GLY A 490 -10.92 -11.36 34.41
C GLY A 490 -10.32 -10.58 33.24
N HIS A 491 -9.01 -10.65 33.02
CA HIS A 491 -8.36 -10.14 31.82
C HIS A 491 -7.09 -10.94 31.46
N ALA A 492 -6.70 -10.92 30.19
CA ALA A 492 -5.49 -11.56 29.70
C ALA A 492 -4.26 -10.67 29.96
N ALA A 493 -3.05 -11.24 29.94
CA ALA A 493 -1.81 -10.46 30.10
C ALA A 493 -1.72 -9.32 29.05
N GLU A 494 -2.03 -9.62 27.79
CA GLU A 494 -2.08 -8.63 26.69
C GLU A 494 -3.10 -7.49 26.92
N SER A 495 -4.09 -7.68 27.80
CA SER A 495 -5.10 -6.68 28.14
C SER A 495 -4.95 -6.07 29.55
N CYS A 496 -3.86 -6.36 30.28
CA CYS A 496 -3.64 -5.89 31.64
C CYS A 496 -3.55 -4.35 31.78
N PRO A 497 -4.40 -3.71 32.60
CA PRO A 497 -4.33 -2.27 32.83
C PRO A 497 -3.04 -1.87 33.54
N ARG A 498 -2.48 -2.74 34.40
CA ARG A 498 -1.29 -2.46 35.23
C ARG A 498 0.06 -2.79 34.57
N ASP A 499 0.09 -3.20 33.30
CA ASP A 499 1.36 -3.55 32.64
C ASP A 499 2.21 -2.31 32.36
N PRO A 500 3.44 -2.16 32.90
CA PRO A 500 4.26 -0.97 32.66
C PRO A 500 4.76 -0.84 31.22
N ASN A 501 4.72 -1.91 30.41
CA ASN A 501 5.18 -1.86 29.03
C ASN A 501 4.11 -1.25 28.11
N VAL A 502 4.57 -0.44 27.15
CA VAL A 502 3.74 0.08 26.05
C VAL A 502 3.42 -1.08 25.11
N ARG A 503 2.13 -1.28 24.81
CA ARG A 503 1.71 -2.39 23.93
C ARG A 503 2.11 -2.09 22.49
N SER A 504 2.90 -2.97 21.88
CA SER A 504 3.32 -2.85 20.49
C SER A 504 2.15 -2.98 19.52
N LEU A 505 2.30 -2.36 18.34
CA LEU A 505 1.30 -2.13 17.29
C LEU A 505 0.69 -3.40 16.66
N ARG A 506 -0.04 -4.21 17.44
CA ARG A 506 -0.96 -5.22 16.88
C ARG A 506 -2.21 -4.54 16.29
N LYS A 507 -2.79 -5.21 15.29
CA LYS A 507 -3.94 -4.76 14.50
C LYS A 507 -5.10 -4.34 15.42
N GLY A 508 -5.42 -3.03 15.44
CA GLY A 508 -6.44 -2.45 16.33
C GLY A 508 -5.92 -1.59 17.50
N PHE A 509 -4.63 -1.27 17.55
CA PHE A 509 -4.05 -0.36 18.55
C PHE A 509 -4.73 1.02 18.55
N GLN A 510 -5.38 1.39 19.67
CA GLN A 510 -6.02 2.70 19.86
C GLN A 510 -5.17 3.57 20.78
N VAL A 511 -4.36 4.46 20.19
CA VAL A 511 -3.43 5.38 20.88
C VAL A 511 -4.09 6.09 22.08
N GLY A 512 -5.28 6.66 21.89
CA GLY A 512 -6.02 7.37 22.94
C GLY A 512 -6.64 6.51 24.05
N LYS A 513 -6.54 5.17 23.99
CA LYS A 513 -6.82 4.27 25.12
C LYS A 513 -5.54 3.88 25.84
N GLU A 514 -4.44 3.68 25.12
CA GLU A 514 -3.15 3.37 25.72
C GLU A 514 -2.59 4.57 26.52
N LEU A 515 -2.71 5.80 26.01
CA LEU A 515 -2.33 7.01 26.74
C LEU A 515 -3.06 7.13 28.10
N ARG A 516 -4.38 6.94 28.13
CA ARG A 516 -5.17 6.93 29.37
C ARG A 516 -4.79 5.79 30.33
N ARG A 517 -4.35 4.64 29.81
CA ARG A 517 -3.85 3.52 30.62
C ARG A 517 -2.53 3.88 31.30
N LEU A 518 -1.61 4.51 30.57
CA LEU A 518 -0.32 4.99 31.09
C LEU A 518 -0.50 6.11 32.12
N GLU A 519 -1.45 7.02 31.89
CA GLU A 519 -1.82 8.08 32.84
C GLU A 519 -2.34 7.52 34.18
N ILE A 520 -3.24 6.52 34.14
CA ILE A 520 -3.72 5.82 35.34
C ILE A 520 -2.56 5.15 36.09
N LEU A 521 -1.63 4.52 35.37
CA LEU A 521 -0.42 3.91 35.95
C LEU A 521 0.49 4.95 36.63
N GLN A 522 0.72 6.08 35.99
CA GLN A 522 1.53 7.18 36.52
C GLN A 522 0.87 7.79 37.78
N THR A 523 -0.45 7.97 37.77
CA THR A 523 -1.20 8.48 38.92
C THR A 523 -1.20 7.48 40.08
N ALA A 524 -1.31 6.18 39.82
CA ALA A 524 -1.20 5.13 40.83
C ALA A 524 0.20 5.03 41.44
N ALA A 525 1.25 5.21 40.64
CA ALA A 525 2.63 5.26 41.12
C ALA A 525 2.89 6.47 42.04
N MET A 526 2.37 7.65 41.68
CA MET A 526 2.44 8.86 42.53
C MET A 526 1.72 8.66 43.87
N ALA A 527 0.53 8.04 43.86
CA ALA A 527 -0.27 7.80 45.08
C ALA A 527 0.39 6.80 46.06
N GLY A 528 1.22 5.88 45.57
CA GLY A 528 1.95 4.91 46.42
C GLY A 528 3.14 5.48 47.19
N GLY A 529 3.61 6.69 46.85
CA GLY A 529 4.91 7.22 47.29
C GLY A 529 5.03 7.67 48.76
N ARG A 530 3.94 7.69 49.54
CA ARG A 530 3.97 8.05 50.98
C ARG A 530 3.65 6.86 51.89
N ARG A 531 4.58 5.92 52.00
CA ARG A 531 4.73 5.10 53.21
C ARG A 531 6.06 5.42 53.89
N THR A 532 5.96 5.87 55.12
CA THR A 532 7.06 6.36 55.94
C THR A 532 8.03 5.24 56.30
N ARG A 533 9.33 5.51 56.15
CA ARG A 533 10.41 4.66 56.63
C ARG A 533 10.55 4.85 58.15
N ALA A 534 9.77 4.10 58.92
CA ALA A 534 9.86 4.12 60.37
C ALA A 534 11.18 3.47 60.85
N THR A 535 11.98 4.23 61.59
CA THR A 535 13.16 3.74 62.32
C THR A 535 12.75 2.95 63.56
N ILE A 536 13.52 1.92 63.87
CA ILE A 536 13.32 1.04 65.03
C ILE A 536 13.94 1.68 66.28
N GLY A 537 13.19 1.70 67.39
CA GLY A 537 13.63 2.08 68.74
C GLY A 537 12.65 1.50 69.78
N PRO A 538 13.11 0.96 70.94
CA PRO A 538 12.28 0.04 71.75
C PRO A 538 11.66 0.63 73.02
N GLY A 539 10.55 0.02 73.47
CA GLY A 539 9.93 0.18 74.79
C GLY A 539 9.05 1.44 74.97
N ASP A 540 8.02 1.45 75.83
CA ASP A 540 7.31 0.35 76.50
C ASP A 540 5.90 0.84 76.91
N GLN A 541 4.99 -0.10 77.17
CA GLN A 541 3.65 0.01 77.82
C GLN A 541 3.02 1.41 78.11
N THR A 542 1.83 1.70 77.57
CA THR A 542 0.52 1.52 78.25
C THR A 542 -0.65 2.22 77.52
N GLY A 543 -1.81 1.56 77.49
CA GLY A 543 -3.11 2.21 77.79
C GLY A 543 -3.86 2.96 76.66
N PRO A 544 -5.21 2.90 76.60
CA PRO A 544 -5.99 3.39 75.45
C PRO A 544 -6.97 4.53 75.76
N LEU A 545 -7.48 5.22 74.72
CA LEU A 545 -8.91 5.44 74.40
C LEU A 545 -9.19 6.64 73.46
N ALA A 546 -10.38 6.58 72.84
CA ALA A 546 -11.24 7.70 72.40
C ALA A 546 -10.82 8.59 71.20
N SER A 547 -11.54 8.36 70.09
CA SER A 547 -12.33 9.36 69.32
C SER A 547 -12.09 10.86 69.54
N GLY A 548 -11.91 11.61 68.44
CA GLY A 548 -11.96 13.08 68.44
C GLY A 548 -12.03 13.68 67.03
N GLU A 549 -13.09 14.43 66.78
CA GLU A 549 -13.49 15.09 65.53
C GLU A 549 -12.59 16.26 65.07
N MET A 550 -12.87 16.74 63.84
CA MET A 550 -12.73 18.13 63.37
C MET A 550 -11.36 18.85 63.48
N ALA A 551 -10.80 19.26 62.33
CA ALA A 551 -10.92 20.66 61.87
C ALA A 551 -10.25 20.93 60.50
N ASN A 552 -10.83 21.91 59.80
CA ASN A 552 -10.26 22.94 58.90
C ASN A 552 -8.71 23.02 58.83
N THR A 553 -8.08 23.42 57.71
CA THR A 553 -8.29 24.71 57.02
C THR A 553 -7.72 24.77 55.60
N ILE A 554 -8.38 25.55 54.75
CA ILE A 554 -7.83 26.57 53.82
C ILE A 554 -6.52 26.22 53.06
N ASN A 555 -6.61 26.05 51.74
CA ASN A 555 -5.96 27.04 50.86
C ASN A 555 -6.68 27.22 49.51
N THR A 556 -6.60 28.44 48.98
CA THR A 556 -7.30 28.96 47.80
C THR A 556 -6.37 29.05 46.58
N HIS A 557 -6.94 29.49 45.44
CA HIS A 557 -6.27 29.85 44.18
C HIS A 557 -5.64 28.72 43.35
N LEU A 558 -6.36 28.29 42.31
CA LEU A 558 -6.17 28.84 40.94
C LEU A 558 -7.27 28.27 40.01
N ARG A 559 -8.17 29.14 39.53
CA ARG A 559 -9.05 28.84 38.38
C ARG A 559 -8.42 29.48 37.15
N TYR A 560 -8.27 28.71 36.09
CA TYR A 560 -8.12 29.21 34.72
C TYR A 560 -9.18 28.53 33.85
N ASP A 561 -9.70 29.29 32.90
CA ASP A 561 -10.93 28.95 32.19
C ASP A 561 -10.72 27.84 31.15
N ALA A 562 -11.65 26.88 31.15
CA ALA A 562 -11.87 25.96 30.06
C ALA A 562 -13.31 26.19 29.54
N VAL A 563 -13.43 26.85 28.39
CA VAL A 563 -14.73 27.03 27.72
C VAL A 563 -15.00 25.79 26.87
N GLU A 564 -15.87 24.93 27.37
CA GLU A 564 -16.38 23.74 26.69
C GLU A 564 -17.61 24.13 25.87
N VAL A 565 -17.52 24.03 24.53
CA VAL A 565 -18.66 24.28 23.63
C VAL A 565 -19.36 22.96 23.31
N MET A 566 -20.46 22.70 24.01
CA MET A 566 -21.40 21.63 23.69
C MET A 566 -22.39 22.08 22.62
N ALA A 567 -22.72 21.17 21.70
CA ALA A 567 -23.64 21.42 20.60
C ALA A 567 -25.11 21.46 21.05
N ALA A 568 -25.91 22.26 20.36
CA ALA A 568 -27.38 22.14 20.33
C ALA A 568 -27.87 22.38 18.90
N ALA A 569 -28.65 21.45 18.37
CA ALA A 569 -29.30 21.56 17.05
C ALA A 569 -30.74 22.07 17.22
N GLY A 570 -31.25 22.82 16.24
CA GLY A 570 -32.61 23.36 16.26
C GLY A 570 -32.90 24.31 15.08
N ASP A 571 -33.25 23.72 13.94
CA ASP A 571 -33.90 24.36 12.78
C ASP A 571 -35.29 24.97 13.15
N PRO A 572 -35.97 25.80 12.31
CA PRO A 572 -35.75 25.96 10.86
C PRO A 572 -35.79 27.40 10.28
N ALA A 573 -35.34 27.49 9.01
CA ALA A 573 -35.85 28.35 7.93
C ALA A 573 -36.02 29.88 8.16
N VAL A 574 -35.09 30.66 7.60
CA VAL A 574 -35.34 32.05 7.15
C VAL A 574 -34.81 32.21 5.72
N ASP A 575 -35.64 32.81 4.86
CA ASP A 575 -35.38 33.06 3.44
C ASP A 575 -34.26 34.09 3.24
N PHE A 576 -33.32 33.81 2.33
CA PHE A 576 -32.11 34.60 2.11
C PHE A 576 -32.11 35.19 0.69
N SER A 577 -33.02 36.12 0.45
CA SER A 577 -33.19 36.81 -0.85
C SER A 577 -32.77 38.30 -0.84
N ASP A 578 -32.43 38.88 0.32
CA ASP A 578 -32.41 40.35 0.49
C ASP A 578 -31.12 40.96 1.13
N VAL A 579 -29.93 40.41 0.79
CA VAL A 579 -28.63 40.92 1.30
C VAL A 579 -27.68 41.43 0.20
N SER A 580 -28.15 41.55 -1.05
CA SER A 580 -27.35 42.09 -2.16
C SER A 580 -27.33 43.63 -2.25
N SER A 581 -28.18 44.33 -1.49
CA SER A 581 -28.44 45.77 -1.69
C SER A 581 -27.60 46.71 -0.80
N SER A 582 -26.92 46.20 0.24
CA SER A 582 -26.25 47.05 1.25
C SER A 582 -24.77 47.37 0.99
N LEU A 583 -24.16 46.75 -0.04
CA LEU A 583 -22.73 46.91 -0.36
C LEU A 583 -22.44 47.97 -1.44
N ALA A 584 -23.44 48.43 -2.19
CA ALA A 584 -23.27 49.48 -3.21
C ALA A 584 -23.15 50.89 -2.60
N GLU A 585 -23.79 51.14 -1.45
CA GLU A 585 -23.92 52.49 -0.88
C GLU A 585 -22.68 53.00 -0.15
N LYS A 586 -21.69 52.14 0.15
CA LYS A 586 -20.44 52.53 0.85
C LYS A 586 -19.24 52.76 -0.07
N SER A 587 -19.40 52.62 -1.39
CA SER A 587 -18.34 52.93 -2.35
C SER A 587 -18.29 54.41 -2.75
N ALA A 588 -19.41 55.14 -2.62
CA ALA A 588 -19.55 56.51 -3.12
C ALA A 588 -18.89 57.59 -2.23
N GLU A 589 -18.65 57.33 -0.94
CA GLU A 589 -18.05 58.32 -0.02
C GLU A 589 -16.51 58.38 -0.08
N ARG A 590 -15.83 57.53 -0.88
CA ARG A 590 -14.36 57.44 -0.90
C ARG A 590 -13.65 58.15 -2.06
N GLU A 591 -14.37 58.67 -3.05
CA GLU A 591 -13.76 59.38 -4.19
C GLU A 591 -13.79 60.91 -4.06
N ALA A 592 -14.40 61.46 -3.00
CA ALA A 592 -14.57 62.91 -2.83
C ALA A 592 -13.35 63.67 -2.23
N ILE A 593 -12.22 63.01 -1.95
CA ILE A 593 -11.07 63.63 -1.25
C ILE A 593 -9.71 63.24 -1.87
N VAL A 594 -9.53 63.44 -3.18
CA VAL A 594 -8.21 63.77 -3.78
C VAL A 594 -8.41 64.77 -4.92
N GLY A 595 -8.42 66.06 -4.57
CA GLY A 595 -8.38 67.16 -5.53
C GLY A 595 -7.61 68.33 -4.94
N LEU A 596 -6.76 68.97 -5.76
CA LEU A 596 -5.79 70.03 -5.41
C LEU A 596 -4.52 69.56 -4.67
N ILE A 597 -3.39 69.49 -5.38
CA ILE A 597 -2.30 70.49 -5.35
C ILE A 597 -1.32 70.19 -6.51
N ASP A 598 -0.70 71.26 -7.01
CA ASP A 598 -0.09 71.46 -8.34
C ASP A 598 1.13 70.61 -8.74
N SER A 599 1.33 70.49 -10.06
CA SER A 599 2.61 70.14 -10.72
C SER A 599 3.61 71.30 -10.68
N PRO A 600 4.90 71.02 -10.99
CA PRO A 600 5.44 71.68 -12.20
C PRO A 600 6.30 70.79 -13.12
N ASP A 601 6.14 71.07 -14.42
CA ASP A 601 7.13 71.10 -15.51
C ASP A 601 8.09 69.92 -15.81
N GLY A 602 7.78 69.21 -16.89
CA GLY A 602 8.40 69.50 -18.20
C GLY A 602 9.84 69.07 -18.47
N ALA A 603 10.03 67.98 -19.23
CA ALA A 603 11.22 67.74 -20.05
C ALA A 603 10.93 66.86 -21.29
N ASP A 604 11.48 67.24 -22.44
CA ASP A 604 11.36 66.53 -23.72
C ASP A 604 11.88 65.09 -23.70
N ASN A 605 11.27 64.21 -24.50
CA ASN A 605 12.03 63.12 -25.13
C ASN A 605 11.44 62.66 -26.47
N LYS A 606 12.17 62.93 -27.56
CA LYS A 606 11.88 62.43 -28.91
C LYS A 606 12.41 61.00 -29.04
N ILE A 607 11.51 60.02 -29.20
CA ILE A 607 11.92 58.64 -29.52
C ILE A 607 12.02 58.49 -31.05
N TYR A 608 13.24 58.25 -31.53
CA TYR A 608 13.48 57.82 -32.92
C TYR A 608 13.14 56.34 -33.08
N CYS A 609 12.20 56.01 -33.96
CA CYS A 609 12.03 54.65 -34.46
C CYS A 609 13.13 54.33 -35.47
N VAL A 610 14.00 53.36 -35.15
CA VAL A 610 14.94 52.76 -36.10
C VAL A 610 14.38 51.41 -36.55
N LEU A 611 13.90 51.36 -37.79
CA LEU A 611 13.60 50.11 -38.49
C LEU A 611 14.92 49.50 -38.99
N LEU A 612 15.25 48.28 -38.55
CA LEU A 612 16.32 47.48 -39.13
C LEU A 612 15.72 46.36 -39.98
N SER A 613 15.64 46.62 -41.29
CA SER A 613 15.42 45.61 -42.32
C SER A 613 16.73 44.90 -42.66
N ASN A 614 16.83 43.61 -42.39
CA ASN A 614 17.94 42.77 -42.86
C ASN A 614 17.43 41.74 -43.88
N GLN A 615 17.73 41.98 -45.16
CA GLN A 615 17.85 40.96 -46.19
C GLN A 615 19.30 40.96 -46.70
N PRO A 616 19.92 39.80 -46.90
CA PRO A 616 21.00 39.62 -47.86
C PRO A 616 20.44 39.04 -49.18
N VAL A 617 20.97 39.50 -50.31
CA VAL A 617 20.62 39.02 -51.66
C VAL A 617 21.89 38.56 -52.37
N GLU A 618 21.76 37.54 -53.24
CA GLU A 618 22.75 37.03 -54.21
C GLU A 618 23.97 36.27 -53.62
N ALA A 619 24.59 35.28 -54.27
CA ALA A 619 24.48 34.79 -55.66
C ALA A 619 24.67 33.24 -55.68
N SER A 620 23.92 32.43 -56.44
CA SER A 620 24.09 32.07 -57.88
C SER A 620 25.26 31.14 -58.24
N THR A 621 24.99 29.82 -58.36
CA THR A 621 25.53 28.84 -59.35
C THR A 621 24.81 27.50 -59.08
N SER A 622 23.98 26.93 -59.97
CA SER A 622 24.26 26.32 -61.28
C SER A 622 25.00 24.96 -61.19
N ILE A 623 24.29 23.85 -61.49
CA ILE A 623 24.59 22.83 -62.53
C ILE A 623 23.67 21.60 -62.36
N ALA A 624 23.19 21.08 -63.50
CA ALA A 624 22.49 19.80 -63.73
C ALA A 624 21.09 19.62 -63.11
#